data_AF-A0AA40CIG5-F1
#
_entry.id   AF-A0AA40CIG5-F1
#
_cell.length_a   1.000
_cell.length_b   1.000
_cell.length_c   1.000
_cell.angle_alpha   90.00
_cell.angle_beta   90.00
_cell.angle_gamma   90.00
#
_symmetry.space_group_name_H-M   'P 1'
#
loop_
_entity.id
_entity.type
_entity.pdbx_description
1 polymer ?
#
loop_
_entity_poly.entity_id
_entity_poly.type
_entity_poly.pdbx_seq_one_letter_code
_entity_poly.pdbx_strand_id
1 'polypeptide(L)' 'MGWLLACRQAYADGVDILYSTNTFFVESVQLLDAILFPIPTFVVPERLALITSLELRWDIRV' A
#
# COMPACT_ATOMS: atom_id res chain seq x y z
N MET A 1 -17.12 -22.19 13.35
CA MET A 1 -16.74 -20.81 12.95
C MET A 1 -15.23 -20.50 13.07
N GLY A 2 -14.33 -21.49 13.25
CA GLY A 2 -12.88 -21.23 13.36
C GLY A 2 -12.22 -20.72 12.06
N TRP A 3 -12.77 -21.07 10.90
CA TRP A 3 -12.26 -20.66 9.59
C TRP A 3 -12.27 -19.14 9.34
N LEU A 4 -13.26 -18.39 9.85
CA LEU A 4 -13.37 -16.95 9.66
C LEU A 4 -12.34 -16.21 10.52
N LEU A 5 -12.07 -16.73 11.73
CA LEU A 5 -11.01 -16.21 12.59
C LEU A 5 -9.63 -16.44 11.95
N ALA A 6 -9.40 -17.64 11.39
CA ALA A 6 -8.18 -17.93 10.65
C ALA A 6 -8.03 -17.05 9.40
N CYS A 7 -9.10 -16.86 8.62
CA CYS A 7 -9.09 -15.95 7.47
C CYS A 7 -8.80 -14.50 7.87
N ARG A 8 -9.37 -14.04 8.99
CA ARG A 8 -9.10 -12.69 9.52
C ARG A 8 -7.63 -12.53 9.92
N GLN A 9 -7.05 -13.53 10.60
CA GLN A 9 -5.65 -13.51 10.99
C GLN A 9 -4.75 -13.51 9.77
N ALA A 10 -4.97 -14.43 8.83
CA ALA A 10 -4.19 -14.51 7.59
C ALA A 10 -4.27 -13.22 6.75
N TYR A 11 -5.43 -12.55 6.74
CA TYR A 11 -5.57 -11.25 6.11
C TYR A 11 -4.73 -10.17 6.81
N ALA A 12 -4.78 -10.10 8.14
CA ALA A 12 -4.02 -9.12 8.90
C ALA A 12 -2.50 -9.31 8.70
N ASP A 13 -2.03 -10.56 8.83
CA ASP A 13 -0.62 -10.91 8.65
C ASP A 13 -0.17 -10.64 7.21
N GLY A 14 -1.02 -10.99 6.22
CA GLY A 14 -0.74 -10.76 4.81
C GLY A 14 -0.67 -9.28 4.44
N VAL A 15 -1.54 -8.44 5.01
CA VAL A 15 -1.48 -6.98 4.83
C VAL A 15 -0.19 -6.42 5.44
N ASP A 16 0.17 -6.84 6.66
CA ASP A 16 1.38 -6.36 7.32
C ASP A 16 2.63 -6.70 6.51
N ILE A 17 2.75 -7.95 6.04
CA ILE A 17 3.84 -8.39 5.17
C ILE A 17 3.82 -7.63 3.84
N LEU A 18 2.66 -7.50 3.20
CA LEU A 18 2.51 -6.83 1.91
C LEU A 18 3.06 -5.40 1.96
N TYR A 19 2.65 -4.62 2.95
CA TYR A 19 3.04 -3.21 3.04
C TYR A 19 4.45 -2.99 3.61
N SER A 20 4.93 -3.84 4.52
CA SER A 20 6.24 -3.65 5.16
C SER A 20 7.42 -4.18 4.35
N THR A 21 7.23 -5.26 3.57
CA THR A 21 8.32 -5.98 2.92
C THR A 21 8.44 -5.75 1.41
N ASN A 22 7.41 -5.20 0.76
CA ASN A 22 7.45 -4.95 -0.68
C ASN A 22 7.87 -3.53 -1.02
N THR A 23 8.52 -3.41 -2.17
CA THR A 23 8.75 -2.12 -2.83
C THR A 23 7.55 -1.78 -3.70
N PHE A 24 6.90 -0.66 -3.41
CA PHE A 24 5.78 -0.18 -4.22
C PHE A 24 6.28 0.69 -5.36
N PHE A 25 5.90 0.35 -6.59
CA PHE A 25 6.19 1.15 -7.77
C PHE A 25 5.02 2.08 -8.07
N VAL A 26 5.29 3.38 -8.14
CA VAL A 26 4.28 4.40 -8.47
C VAL A 26 4.61 4.98 -9.83
N GLU A 27 3.73 4.69 -10.79
CA GLU A 27 3.82 5.18 -12.18
C GLU A 27 2.77 6.25 -12.53
N SER A 28 1.83 6.52 -11.63
CA SER A 28 0.77 7.51 -11.83
C SER A 28 0.93 8.69 -10.86
N VAL A 29 0.83 9.90 -11.40
CA VAL A 29 0.79 11.15 -10.63
C VAL A 29 -0.40 11.18 -9.66
N GLN A 30 -1.54 10.60 -10.04
CA GLN A 30 -2.72 10.56 -9.17
C GLN A 30 -2.51 9.66 -7.95
N LEU A 31 -1.77 8.55 -8.13
CA LEU A 31 -1.40 7.65 -7.04
C LEU A 31 -0.34 8.30 -6.15
N LEU A 32 0.62 9.02 -6.74
CA LEU A 32 1.59 9.80 -5.99
C LEU A 32 0.91 10.86 -5.12
N ASP A 33 -0.03 11.61 -5.69
CA ASP A 33 -0.80 12.62 -4.95
C ASP A 33 -1.62 11.97 -3.83
N ALA A 34 -2.22 10.79 -4.04
CA ALA A 34 -2.94 10.06 -3.01
C ALA A 34 -2.04 9.53 -1.87
N ILE A 35 -0.76 9.29 -2.14
CA ILE A 35 0.23 8.87 -1.13
C ILE A 35 0.76 10.08 -0.36
N LEU A 36 1.08 11.17 -1.06
CA LEU A 36 1.65 12.40 -0.48
C LEU A 36 0.60 13.25 0.25
N PHE A 37 -0.62 13.29 -0.29
CA PHE A 37 -1.78 13.95 0.28
C PHE A 37 -2.85 12.88 0.52
N PRO A 38 -2.79 12.14 1.64
CA PRO A 38 -3.68 11.02 1.91
C PRO A 38 -5.13 11.50 2.08
N ILE A 39 -5.83 11.58 0.95
CA ILE A 39 -7.28 11.59 0.90
C ILE A 39 -7.70 10.14 1.20
N PRO A 40 -8.61 9.87 2.14
CA PRO A 40 -8.91 8.52 2.65
C PRO A 40 -9.59 7.58 1.61
N THR A 41 -9.50 7.88 0.32
CA THR A 41 -10.17 7.17 -0.76
C THR A 41 -9.37 5.98 -1.30
N PHE A 42 -8.03 5.99 -1.23
CA PHE A 42 -7.21 4.98 -1.92
C PHE A 42 -6.42 4.06 -0.99
N VAL A 43 -5.77 4.61 0.03
CA VAL A 43 -5.01 3.83 1.01
C VAL A 43 -5.25 4.40 2.40
N VAL A 44 -5.54 3.53 3.35
CA VAL A 44 -5.71 3.93 4.76
C VAL A 44 -4.35 4.42 5.29
N PRO A 45 -4.30 5.58 6.00
CA PRO A 45 -3.05 6.15 6.49
C PRO A 45 -2.18 5.18 7.30
N GLU A 46 -2.84 4.31 8.09
CA GLU A 46 -2.17 3.27 8.87
C GLU A 46 -1.36 2.29 8.01
N ARG A 47 -1.85 1.97 6.80
CA ARG A 47 -1.13 1.08 5.86
C ARG A 47 -0.02 1.80 5.12
N LEU A 48 -0.22 3.08 4.80
CA LEU A 48 0.85 3.92 4.21
C LEU A 48 2.04 4.03 5.16
N ALA A 49 1.80 4.13 6.48
CA ALA A 49 2.85 4.20 7.48
C ALA A 49 3.72 2.94 7.56
N LEU A 50 3.21 1.79 7.10
CA LEU A 50 3.96 0.53 7.04
C LEU A 50 4.89 0.46 5.82
N ILE A 51 4.69 1.30 4.79
CA ILE A 51 5.50 1.27 3.57
C ILE A 51 6.91 1.76 3.88
N THR A 52 7.89 0.86 3.74
CA THR A 52 9.30 1.17 3.96
C THR A 52 10.04 1.53 2.66
N SER A 53 9.54 1.05 1.52
CA SER A 53 10.23 1.13 0.24
C SER A 53 9.27 1.56 -0.87
N LEU A 54 9.58 2.69 -1.51
CA LEU A 54 8.78 3.25 -2.59
C LEU A 54 9.69 3.66 -3.77
N GLU A 55 9.35 3.20 -4.96
CA GLU A 55 10.02 3.56 -6.21
C GLU A 55 9.10 4.37 -7.10
N LEU A 56 9.59 5.52 -7.55
CA LEU A 56 8.87 6.39 -8.49
C LEU A 56 9.36 6.12 -9.90
N ARG A 57 8.43 5.83 -10.80
CA ARG A 57 8.71 5.62 -12.22
C ARG A 57 7.94 6.65 -13.03
N TRP A 58 8.66 7.52 -13.73
CA TRP A 58 8.07 8.52 -14.60
C TRP A 58 8.46 8.22 -16.05
N ASP A 59 7.47 7.95 -16.91
CA ASP A 59 7.67 7.93 -18.37
C ASP A 59 7.69 9.39 -18.85
N ILE A 60 8.87 10.02 -18.81
CA ILE A 60 9.08 11.35 -19.39
C ILE A 60 9.19 11.15 -20.91
N ARG A 61 8.04 11.21 -21.60
CA ARG A 61 8.04 11.34 -23.06
C ARG A 61 8.46 12.76 -23.42
N VAL A 62 9.70 12.90 -23.88
CA VAL A 62 10.27 14.12 -24.47
C VAL A 62 9.78 14.30 -25.89
#